data_AF-A0AAD7G1T1-F1
#
_entry.id   AF-A0AAD7G1T1-F1
#
_cell.length_a   1.000
_cell.length_b   1.000
_cell.length_c   1.000
_cell.angle_alpha   90.00
_cell.angle_beta   90.00
_cell.angle_gamma   90.00
#
_symmetry.space_group_name_H-M   'P 1'
#
loop_
_entity.id
_entity.type
_entity.pdbx_description
1 polymer ?
#
loop_
_entity_poly.entity_id
_entity_poly.type
_entity_poly.pdbx_seq_one_letter_code
_entity_poly.pdbx_strand_id
1 'polypeptide(L)'
;YSAQLTTRGRGYPLYVPQPRGNLPTEYQRHGVAIGDVGRITDDGIFDFFFNIYLPADHPINAVGTPDNYHPLTPYYDSADVTPFDYSSDHVSTPCSASRDFVFDCDGPQGALVVNPFGSHVQKLDNLEAMLRYTRQNAEAWYRYVNGPRGRRLPNGSLYLVTGWEKTRAWGIATFKDLATQSPFRISFTGASSMDGAHSSEYRWSASGPAQTKNSVSVPQDDE
;
A
#
# COMPACT_ATOMS: atom_id res chain seq x y z
N TYR A 1 5.06 -4.91 -11.44
CA TYR A 1 5.03 -5.01 -9.96
C TYR A 1 3.74 -5.61 -9.46
N SER A 2 2.59 -4.93 -9.53
CA SER A 2 1.35 -5.41 -8.89
C SER A 2 0.89 -6.78 -9.39
N ALA A 3 0.87 -6.99 -10.71
CA ALA A 3 0.53 -8.28 -11.33
C ALA A 3 1.36 -9.46 -10.78
N GLN A 4 2.60 -9.23 -10.37
CA GLN A 4 3.47 -10.26 -9.82
C GLN A 4 3.07 -10.63 -8.37
N LEU A 5 2.72 -9.65 -7.54
CA LEU A 5 2.49 -9.88 -6.11
C LEU A 5 1.02 -10.11 -5.75
N THR A 6 0.05 -9.70 -6.58
CA THR A 6 -1.38 -9.92 -6.30
C THR A 6 -1.73 -11.40 -6.13
N THR A 7 -1.00 -12.31 -6.79
CA THR A 7 -1.18 -13.76 -6.66
C THR A 7 -0.85 -14.30 -5.27
N ARG A 8 -0.24 -13.49 -4.40
CA ARG A 8 0.16 -13.86 -3.04
C ARG A 8 -0.91 -13.62 -1.98
N GLY A 9 -2.07 -13.04 -2.35
CA GLY A 9 -3.25 -12.98 -1.48
C GLY A 9 -3.18 -11.96 -0.32
N ARG A 10 -2.25 -11.01 -0.34
CA ARG A 10 -2.10 -9.97 0.70
C ARG A 10 -2.80 -8.64 0.38
N GLY A 11 -3.68 -8.64 -0.63
CA GLY A 11 -4.36 -7.43 -1.12
C GLY A 11 -3.67 -6.84 -2.35
N TYR A 12 -3.95 -5.57 -2.63
CA TYR A 12 -3.35 -4.88 -3.79
C TYR A 12 -2.02 -4.20 -3.39
N PRO A 13 -0.88 -4.61 -3.97
CA PRO A 13 0.43 -4.06 -3.61
C PRO A 13 0.64 -2.66 -4.22
N LEU A 14 1.10 -1.70 -3.40
CA LEU A 14 1.48 -0.36 -3.86
C LEU A 14 2.97 -0.31 -4.22
N TYR A 15 3.30 0.30 -5.36
CA TYR A 15 4.70 0.49 -5.76
C TYR A 15 5.30 1.74 -5.11
N VAL A 16 4.44 2.67 -4.70
CA VAL A 16 4.76 3.84 -3.90
C VAL A 16 3.75 3.88 -2.75
N PRO A 17 4.07 3.26 -1.60
CA PRO A 17 3.13 3.11 -0.49
C PRO A 17 2.96 4.39 0.35
N GLN A 18 3.86 5.38 0.22
CA GLN A 18 3.76 6.63 0.96
C GLN A 18 2.53 7.44 0.56
N PRO A 19 1.80 8.02 1.53
CA PRO A 19 0.82 9.06 1.25
C PRO A 19 1.47 10.25 0.52
N ARG A 20 0.71 10.91 -0.35
CA ARG A 20 1.19 12.13 -1.02
C ARG A 20 1.26 13.29 -0.03
N GLY A 21 2.32 14.08 -0.10
CA GLY A 21 2.54 15.23 0.79
C GLY A 21 1.56 16.40 0.62
N ASN A 22 0.66 16.33 -0.37
CA ASN A 22 -0.40 17.32 -0.58
C ASN A 22 -1.76 16.90 0.01
N LEU A 23 -1.84 15.77 0.70
CA LEU A 23 -3.03 15.33 1.43
C LEU A 23 -3.11 16.01 2.81
N PRO A 24 -4.27 16.02 3.49
CA PRO A 24 -4.37 16.56 4.85
C PRO A 24 -3.33 15.94 5.79
N THR A 25 -2.77 16.74 6.70
CA THR A 25 -1.71 16.29 7.63
C THR A 25 -2.11 15.04 8.42
N GLU A 26 -3.37 14.98 8.86
CA GLU A 26 -3.93 13.81 9.54
C GLU A 26 -3.87 12.54 8.66
N TYR A 27 -4.22 12.67 7.38
CA TYR A 27 -4.12 11.55 6.43
C TYR A 27 -2.67 11.16 6.16
N GLN A 28 -1.74 12.11 6.11
CA GLN A 28 -0.31 11.80 5.93
C GLN A 28 0.26 10.98 7.09
N ARG A 29 -0.23 11.21 8.33
CA ARG A 29 0.20 10.47 9.53
C ARG A 29 -0.30 9.02 9.54
N HIS A 30 -1.58 8.82 9.20
CA HIS A 30 -2.19 7.49 9.30
C HIS A 30 -2.12 6.68 8.00
N GLY A 31 -2.00 7.36 6.85
CA GLY A 31 -2.05 6.78 5.52
C GLY A 31 -3.40 6.15 5.18
N VAL A 32 -3.37 5.21 4.23
CA VAL A 32 -4.57 4.51 3.73
C VAL A 32 -5.36 3.87 4.87
N ALA A 33 -6.68 4.09 4.90
CA ALA A 33 -7.58 3.58 5.92
C ALA A 33 -8.76 2.82 5.31
N ILE A 34 -9.41 1.99 6.13
CA ILE A 34 -10.67 1.33 5.74
C ILE A 34 -11.71 2.41 5.44
N GLY A 35 -12.43 2.23 4.33
CA GLY A 35 -13.42 3.18 3.83
C GLY A 35 -12.87 4.20 2.84
N ASP A 36 -11.56 4.27 2.62
CA ASP A 36 -10.98 5.15 1.62
C ASP A 36 -11.46 4.77 0.21
N VAL A 37 -11.96 5.76 -0.51
CA VAL A 37 -12.26 5.69 -1.94
C VAL A 37 -11.11 6.36 -2.69
N GLY A 38 -10.55 5.65 -3.65
CA GLY A 38 -9.41 6.13 -4.42
C GLY A 38 -9.21 5.36 -5.70
N ARG A 39 -8.07 5.60 -6.34
CA ARG A 39 -7.58 4.82 -7.47
C ARG A 39 -6.13 4.43 -7.28
N ILE A 40 -5.69 3.39 -7.99
CA ILE A 40 -4.27 3.14 -8.19
C ILE A 40 -3.84 3.85 -9.47
N THR A 41 -2.81 4.68 -9.37
CA THR A 41 -2.20 5.35 -10.52
C THR A 41 -1.19 4.46 -11.22
N ASP A 42 -0.81 4.80 -12.45
CA ASP A 42 0.20 4.06 -13.22
C ASP A 42 1.57 4.03 -12.52
N ASP A 43 1.87 5.06 -11.71
CA ASP A 43 3.06 5.12 -10.85
C ASP A 43 2.96 4.20 -9.62
N GLY A 44 1.82 3.52 -9.42
CA GLY A 44 1.54 2.62 -8.30
C GLY A 44 1.32 3.33 -6.96
N ILE A 45 0.87 4.58 -7.00
CA ILE A 45 0.41 5.36 -5.84
C ILE A 45 -1.10 5.18 -5.66
N PHE A 46 -1.56 5.07 -4.41
CA PHE A 46 -2.98 5.23 -4.07
C PHE A 46 -3.37 6.72 -4.06
N ASP A 47 -4.17 7.13 -5.04
CA ASP A 47 -4.69 8.50 -5.17
C ASP A 47 -6.04 8.58 -4.46
N PHE A 48 -6.00 9.06 -3.23
CA PHE A 48 -7.14 9.21 -2.32
C PHE A 48 -8.12 10.29 -2.80
N PHE A 49 -9.42 10.03 -2.64
CA PHE A 49 -10.48 10.99 -2.92
C PHE A 49 -11.24 11.42 -1.67
N PHE A 50 -11.80 10.48 -0.92
CA PHE A 50 -12.54 10.70 0.34
C PHE A 50 -12.68 9.37 1.07
N ASN A 51 -13.03 9.40 2.36
CA ASN A 51 -13.35 8.22 3.16
C ASN A 51 -14.86 8.18 3.45
N ILE A 52 -15.50 7.04 3.16
CA ILE A 52 -16.97 6.86 3.26
C ILE A 52 -17.52 6.88 4.69
N TYR A 53 -16.68 6.69 5.71
CA TYR A 53 -17.11 6.70 7.10
C TYR A 53 -17.00 8.08 7.75
N LEU A 54 -16.31 9.01 7.10
CA LEU A 54 -16.06 10.34 7.64
C LEU A 54 -17.07 11.36 7.08
N PRO A 55 -17.54 12.32 7.89
CA PRO A 55 -18.34 13.45 7.43
C PRO A 55 -17.72 14.23 6.26
N ALA A 56 -18.54 14.95 5.51
CA ALA A 56 -18.07 15.78 4.38
C ALA A 56 -17.14 16.91 4.83
N ASP A 57 -17.37 17.44 6.04
CA ASP A 57 -16.62 18.50 6.70
C ASP A 57 -15.43 17.98 7.54
N HIS A 58 -15.20 16.67 7.56
CA HIS A 58 -14.06 16.09 8.25
C HIS A 58 -12.72 16.52 7.60
N PRO A 59 -11.66 16.82 8.37
CA PRO A 59 -10.37 17.26 7.82
C PRO A 59 -9.76 16.32 6.76
N ILE A 60 -9.86 15.00 6.95
CA ILE A 60 -9.48 14.01 5.92
C ILE A 60 -10.25 14.18 4.60
N ASN A 61 -11.54 14.52 4.67
CA ASN A 61 -12.40 14.76 3.51
C ASN A 61 -12.37 16.22 3.01
N ALA A 62 -11.46 17.07 3.51
CA ALA A 62 -11.39 18.50 3.19
C ALA A 62 -11.21 18.80 1.69
N VAL A 63 -10.74 17.83 0.92
CA VAL A 63 -10.59 17.94 -0.54
C VAL A 63 -11.94 17.82 -1.28
N GLY A 64 -12.99 17.44 -0.57
CA GLY A 64 -14.38 17.37 -1.02
C GLY A 64 -14.91 15.94 -1.13
N THR A 65 -16.22 15.81 -1.17
CA THR A 65 -16.97 14.56 -1.37
C THR A 65 -17.96 14.70 -2.53
N PRO A 66 -18.58 13.61 -3.00
CA PRO A 66 -19.68 13.68 -3.98
C PRO A 66 -20.87 14.52 -3.49
N ASP A 67 -21.68 15.04 -4.41
CA ASP A 67 -22.91 15.76 -4.07
C ASP A 67 -23.88 14.88 -3.27
N ASN A 68 -24.55 15.47 -2.28
CA ASN A 68 -25.45 14.77 -1.35
C ASN A 68 -24.80 13.59 -0.61
N TYR A 69 -23.49 13.64 -0.42
CA TYR A 69 -22.76 12.63 0.33
C TYR A 69 -23.21 12.57 1.79
N HIS A 70 -23.53 11.35 2.25
CA HIS A 70 -23.80 11.03 3.64
C HIS A 70 -22.89 9.88 4.07
N PRO A 71 -22.18 9.99 5.20
CA PRO A 71 -21.30 8.92 5.67
C PRO A 71 -22.03 7.60 5.86
N LEU A 72 -21.36 6.49 5.56
CA LEU A 72 -21.82 5.16 5.92
C LEU A 72 -21.84 5.04 7.45
N THR A 73 -23.04 4.83 8.00
CA THR A 73 -23.25 4.63 9.43
C THR A 73 -24.03 3.33 9.70
N PRO A 74 -23.81 2.66 10.84
CA PRO A 74 -22.77 2.96 11.82
C PRO A 74 -21.36 2.72 11.25
N TYR A 75 -20.35 3.20 11.97
CA TYR A 75 -18.96 2.80 11.71
C TYR A 75 -18.86 1.26 11.84
N TYR A 76 -17.94 0.63 11.11
CA TYR A 76 -17.74 -0.80 11.26
C TYR A 76 -17.34 -1.14 12.70
N ASP A 77 -17.85 -2.26 13.22
CA ASP A 77 -17.48 -2.67 14.57
C ASP A 77 -16.01 -3.10 14.57
N SER A 78 -15.28 -2.73 15.62
CA SER A 78 -13.97 -3.32 15.91
C SER A 78 -14.00 -4.85 16.00
N ALA A 79 -15.13 -5.44 16.38
CA ALA A 79 -15.34 -6.88 16.38
C ALA A 79 -15.44 -7.49 14.96
N ASP A 80 -15.76 -6.69 13.94
CA ASP A 80 -15.78 -7.08 12.52
C ASP A 80 -14.42 -6.87 11.84
N VAL A 81 -13.39 -6.50 12.60
CA VAL A 81 -12.02 -6.35 12.12
C VAL A 81 -11.18 -7.50 12.69
N THR A 82 -10.52 -8.25 11.81
CA THR A 82 -9.50 -9.23 12.22
C THR A 82 -8.12 -8.58 12.12
N PRO A 83 -7.51 -8.14 13.24
CA PRO A 83 -6.13 -7.69 13.24
C PRO A 83 -5.18 -8.89 13.28
N PHE A 84 -4.05 -8.78 12.59
CA PHE A 84 -2.94 -9.71 12.76
C PHE A 84 -1.62 -9.09 12.32
N ASP A 85 -0.54 -9.62 12.86
CA ASP A 85 0.80 -9.10 12.61
C ASP A 85 1.65 -10.15 11.90
N TYR A 86 2.40 -9.69 10.90
CA TYR A 86 3.55 -10.42 10.40
C TYR A 86 4.78 -9.96 11.15
N SER A 87 5.64 -10.91 11.54
CA SER A 87 7.01 -10.62 11.95
C SER A 87 7.84 -10.18 10.73
N SER A 88 9.15 -10.05 10.90
CA SER A 88 10.10 -9.82 9.80
C SER A 88 9.81 -10.77 8.62
N ASP A 89 9.37 -10.21 7.49
CA ASP A 89 8.75 -10.99 6.41
C ASP A 89 9.01 -10.37 5.03
N HIS A 90 8.73 -11.14 3.97
CA HIS A 90 8.86 -10.71 2.58
C HIS A 90 7.80 -11.37 1.68
N VAL A 91 7.55 -10.75 0.53
CA VAL A 91 6.76 -11.31 -0.55
C VAL A 91 7.57 -11.20 -1.83
N SER A 92 7.95 -12.32 -2.42
CA SER A 92 8.75 -12.35 -3.64
C SER A 92 8.11 -13.21 -4.72
N THR A 93 8.38 -12.92 -5.99
CA THR A 93 8.14 -13.83 -7.11
C THR A 93 8.98 -13.42 -8.31
N PRO A 94 9.57 -14.36 -9.07
CA PRO A 94 9.70 -15.80 -8.80
C PRO A 94 10.84 -16.16 -7.83
N CYS A 95 11.46 -15.17 -7.17
CA CYS A 95 12.69 -15.40 -6.41
C CYS A 95 12.50 -16.26 -5.15
N SER A 96 13.46 -17.15 -4.89
CA SER A 96 13.59 -17.86 -3.63
C SER A 96 14.34 -17.01 -2.62
N ALA A 97 13.94 -17.07 -1.35
CA ALA A 97 14.56 -16.31 -0.27
C ALA A 97 15.40 -17.22 0.63
N SER A 98 16.58 -16.75 1.01
CA SER A 98 17.36 -17.32 2.11
C SER A 98 17.28 -16.43 3.36
N ARG A 99 18.04 -16.78 4.40
CA ARG A 99 18.18 -15.94 5.60
C ARG A 99 18.70 -14.54 5.20
N ASP A 100 18.38 -13.55 6.05
CA ASP A 100 18.84 -12.17 5.96
C ASP A 100 18.42 -11.41 4.68
N PHE A 101 17.22 -11.71 4.17
CA PHE A 101 16.63 -11.08 2.98
C PHE A 101 17.55 -11.09 1.76
N VAL A 102 18.18 -12.23 1.52
CA VAL A 102 18.91 -12.51 0.29
C VAL A 102 18.03 -13.35 -0.61
N PHE A 103 17.93 -12.98 -1.88
CA PHE A 103 17.04 -13.57 -2.84
C PHE A 103 17.79 -14.00 -4.09
N ASP A 104 17.55 -15.23 -4.51
CA ASP A 104 18.01 -15.76 -5.79
C ASP A 104 16.83 -15.69 -6.77
N CYS A 105 16.98 -14.86 -7.80
CA CYS A 105 15.93 -14.58 -8.76
C CYS A 105 16.25 -15.26 -10.10
N ASP A 106 15.33 -16.13 -10.53
CA ASP A 106 15.39 -16.80 -11.83
C ASP A 106 14.09 -16.56 -12.60
N GLY A 107 14.18 -15.76 -13.64
CA GLY A 107 13.05 -15.43 -14.51
C GLY A 107 13.20 -14.09 -15.22
N PRO A 108 12.41 -13.87 -16.30
CA PRO A 108 12.51 -12.67 -17.12
C PRO A 108 11.98 -11.41 -16.41
N GLN A 109 11.15 -11.58 -15.39
CA GLN A 109 10.54 -10.51 -14.61
C GLN A 109 10.19 -10.99 -13.20
N GLY A 110 10.14 -10.05 -12.27
CA GLY A 110 9.75 -10.34 -10.89
C GLY A 110 9.62 -9.10 -10.03
N ALA A 111 9.12 -9.33 -8.83
CA ALA A 111 8.89 -8.31 -7.82
C ALA A 111 9.14 -8.88 -6.43
N LEU A 112 9.66 -8.03 -5.55
CA LEU A 112 9.89 -8.32 -4.15
C LEU A 112 9.41 -7.15 -3.29
N VAL A 113 8.86 -7.48 -2.14
CA VAL A 113 8.58 -6.59 -1.01
C VAL A 113 9.21 -7.19 0.23
N VAL A 114 9.91 -6.39 1.00
CA VAL A 114 10.55 -6.81 2.25
C VAL A 114 10.09 -5.88 3.36
N ASN A 115 9.60 -6.45 4.45
CA ASN A 115 9.16 -5.75 5.65
C ASN A 115 10.06 -6.20 6.81
N PRO A 116 11.25 -5.60 7.00
CA PRO A 116 12.25 -6.14 7.92
C PRO A 116 11.83 -6.13 9.39
N PHE A 117 10.88 -5.25 9.75
CA PHE A 117 10.30 -5.19 11.09
C PHE A 117 8.88 -5.77 11.14
N GLY A 118 8.47 -6.47 10.09
CA GLY A 118 7.11 -6.96 9.96
C GLY A 118 6.10 -5.88 9.60
N SER A 119 4.83 -6.23 9.72
CA SER A 119 3.71 -5.39 9.29
C SER A 119 2.46 -5.70 10.08
N HIS A 120 1.65 -4.67 10.31
CA HIS A 120 0.34 -4.77 10.92
C HIS A 120 -0.72 -4.86 9.84
N VAL A 121 -1.70 -5.73 10.03
CA VAL A 121 -2.81 -5.93 9.10
C VAL A 121 -4.12 -5.70 9.83
N GLN A 122 -5.03 -5.01 9.16
CA GLN A 122 -6.45 -4.95 9.53
C GLN A 122 -7.31 -5.23 8.30
N LYS A 123 -8.27 -6.14 8.43
CA LYS A 123 -9.23 -6.47 7.38
C LYS A 123 -10.62 -6.54 7.97
N LEU A 124 -11.59 -6.01 7.24
CA LEU A 124 -12.99 -6.22 7.56
C LEU A 124 -13.44 -7.62 7.13
N ASP A 125 -14.11 -8.31 8.05
CA ASP A 125 -14.71 -9.61 7.81
C ASP A 125 -16.09 -9.48 7.17
N ASN A 126 -16.86 -8.47 7.59
CA ASN A 126 -18.20 -8.19 7.05
C ASN A 126 -18.20 -6.98 6.11
N LEU A 127 -18.30 -7.25 4.81
CA LEU A 127 -18.31 -6.22 3.77
C LEU A 127 -19.71 -5.79 3.32
N GLU A 128 -20.78 -6.41 3.84
CA GLU A 128 -22.14 -6.26 3.29
C GLU A 128 -22.62 -4.79 3.33
N ALA A 129 -22.36 -4.08 4.42
CA ALA A 129 -22.71 -2.67 4.54
C ALA A 129 -21.97 -1.81 3.51
N MET A 130 -20.66 -2.03 3.35
CA MET A 130 -19.84 -1.33 2.35
C MET A 130 -20.27 -1.64 0.93
N LEU A 131 -20.58 -2.90 0.62
CA LEU A 131 -21.04 -3.32 -0.71
C LEU A 131 -22.37 -2.68 -1.06
N ARG A 132 -23.33 -2.65 -0.12
CA ARG A 132 -24.62 -1.99 -0.32
C ARG A 132 -24.46 -0.50 -0.53
N TYR A 133 -23.68 0.17 0.32
CA TYR A 133 -23.41 1.59 0.21
C TYR A 133 -22.71 1.92 -1.12
N THR A 134 -21.72 1.12 -1.51
CA THR A 134 -21.01 1.28 -2.80
C THR A 134 -21.96 1.14 -3.98
N ARG A 135 -22.80 0.09 -4.01
CA ARG A 135 -23.76 -0.11 -5.11
C ARG A 135 -24.72 1.06 -5.29
N GLN A 136 -25.13 1.70 -4.20
CA GLN A 136 -26.03 2.85 -4.22
C GLN A 136 -25.34 4.14 -4.67
N ASN A 137 -24.05 4.29 -4.41
CA ASN A 137 -23.34 5.56 -4.58
C ASN A 137 -22.26 5.56 -5.68
N ALA A 138 -21.87 4.39 -6.22
CA ALA A 138 -20.74 4.27 -7.13
C ALA A 138 -20.86 5.16 -8.37
N GLU A 139 -22.06 5.30 -8.93
CA GLU A 139 -22.30 6.19 -10.06
C GLU A 139 -22.01 7.66 -9.70
N ALA A 140 -22.52 8.12 -8.54
CA ALA A 140 -22.25 9.47 -8.05
C ALA A 140 -20.74 9.69 -7.79
N TRP A 141 -20.03 8.66 -7.32
CA TRP A 141 -18.58 8.72 -7.13
C TRP A 141 -17.85 8.90 -8.46
N TYR A 142 -18.21 8.14 -9.50
CA TYR A 142 -17.63 8.34 -10.84
C TYR A 142 -17.93 9.74 -11.38
N ARG A 143 -19.16 10.26 -11.21
CA ARG A 143 -19.52 11.62 -11.63
C ARG A 143 -18.70 12.68 -10.89
N TYR A 144 -18.55 12.55 -9.58
CA TYR A 144 -17.73 13.45 -8.75
C TYR A 144 -16.26 13.42 -9.18
N VAL A 145 -15.71 12.21 -9.32
CA VAL A 145 -14.28 12.03 -9.61
C VAL A 145 -13.94 12.43 -11.06
N ASN A 146 -14.84 12.20 -12.02
CA ASN A 146 -14.61 12.56 -13.43
C ASN A 146 -15.02 13.98 -13.77
N GLY A 147 -16.01 14.54 -13.07
CA GLY A 147 -16.47 15.92 -13.22
C GLY A 147 -15.61 16.89 -12.38
N PRO A 148 -16.07 17.33 -11.19
CA PRO A 148 -15.36 18.30 -10.35
C PRO A 148 -13.86 18.01 -10.12
N ARG A 149 -13.49 16.74 -9.99
CA ARG A 149 -12.09 16.34 -9.74
C ARG A 149 -11.27 16.10 -11.02
N GLY A 150 -11.92 16.03 -12.18
CA GLY A 150 -11.27 15.93 -13.50
C GLY A 150 -10.36 14.72 -13.72
N ARG A 151 -10.56 13.61 -12.99
CA ARG A 151 -9.61 12.48 -12.98
C ARG A 151 -9.73 11.50 -14.16
N ARG A 152 -10.84 11.55 -14.90
CA ARG A 152 -11.11 10.73 -16.11
C ARG A 152 -10.89 9.22 -15.89
N LEU A 153 -11.42 8.69 -14.80
CA LEU A 153 -11.37 7.28 -14.45
C LEU A 153 -12.19 6.41 -15.41
N PRO A 154 -11.60 5.33 -15.95
CA PRO A 154 -12.35 4.29 -16.63
C PRO A 154 -13.18 3.47 -15.63
N ASN A 155 -14.22 2.80 -16.12
CA ASN A 155 -15.00 1.88 -15.29
C ASN A 155 -14.10 0.75 -14.75
N GLY A 156 -14.31 0.37 -13.48
CA GLY A 156 -13.52 -0.64 -12.77
C GLY A 156 -12.20 -0.16 -12.16
N SER A 157 -11.92 1.14 -12.19
CA SER A 157 -10.67 1.70 -11.65
C SER A 157 -10.81 2.42 -10.29
N LEU A 158 -12.05 2.57 -9.80
CA LEU A 158 -12.30 2.99 -8.42
C LEU A 158 -12.11 1.81 -7.46
N TYR A 159 -11.36 2.07 -6.40
CA TYR A 159 -11.12 1.14 -5.30
C TYR A 159 -11.79 1.68 -4.05
N LEU A 160 -12.40 0.78 -3.29
CA LEU A 160 -12.82 1.01 -1.92
C LEU A 160 -11.97 0.13 -1.01
N VAL A 161 -11.30 0.73 -0.04
CA VAL A 161 -10.38 0.04 0.86
C VAL A 161 -11.17 -0.68 1.95
N THR A 162 -11.07 -2.00 2.00
CA THR A 162 -11.73 -2.86 3.00
C THR A 162 -10.76 -3.39 4.07
N GLY A 163 -9.48 -3.09 3.91
CA GLY A 163 -8.41 -3.49 4.81
C GLY A 163 -7.08 -2.94 4.33
N TRP A 164 -6.07 -3.02 5.18
CA TRP A 164 -4.73 -2.52 4.90
C TRP A 164 -3.68 -3.40 5.56
N GLU A 165 -2.47 -3.36 4.99
CA GLU A 165 -1.25 -3.85 5.61
C GLU A 165 -0.25 -2.70 5.64
N LYS A 166 0.28 -2.38 6.81
CA LYS A 166 1.19 -1.24 7.03
C LYS A 166 2.45 -1.71 7.71
N THR A 167 3.56 -1.08 7.36
CA THR A 167 4.85 -1.32 7.99
C THR A 167 5.59 -0.01 8.17
N ARG A 168 6.46 0.03 9.19
CA ARG A 168 7.36 1.16 9.45
C ARG A 168 8.60 1.16 8.56
N ALA A 169 8.94 0.04 7.93
CA ALA A 169 10.06 -0.03 7.02
C ALA A 169 9.75 -1.01 5.90
N TRP A 170 10.10 -0.63 4.68
CA TRP A 170 9.89 -1.50 3.54
C TRP A 170 11.02 -1.36 2.53
N GLY A 171 11.26 -2.43 1.78
CA GLY A 171 12.04 -2.44 0.56
C GLY A 171 11.21 -3.02 -0.58
N ILE A 172 11.21 -2.37 -1.74
CA ILE A 172 10.66 -2.90 -2.98
C ILE A 172 11.79 -3.10 -3.98
N ALA A 173 11.79 -4.23 -4.67
CA ALA A 173 12.64 -4.45 -5.83
C ALA A 173 11.83 -5.02 -6.99
N THR A 174 12.12 -4.56 -8.20
CA THR A 174 11.47 -5.02 -9.44
C THR A 174 12.48 -5.20 -10.55
N PHE A 175 12.26 -6.20 -11.38
CA PHE A 175 13.03 -6.43 -12.59
C PHE A 175 12.10 -6.92 -13.70
N LYS A 176 12.45 -6.59 -14.94
CA LYS A 176 11.74 -7.00 -16.15
C LYS A 176 12.73 -7.07 -17.30
N ASP A 177 12.32 -7.74 -18.37
CA ASP A 177 13.07 -7.80 -19.63
C ASP A 177 14.53 -8.26 -19.44
N LEU A 178 14.76 -9.14 -18.44
CA LEU A 178 16.03 -9.82 -18.29
C LEU A 178 16.14 -10.87 -19.39
N ALA A 179 16.66 -10.45 -20.55
CA ALA A 179 16.88 -11.33 -21.70
C ALA A 179 17.78 -12.49 -21.29
N THR A 180 17.21 -13.66 -20.98
CA THR A 180 17.93 -14.90 -20.62
C THR A 180 19.18 -14.64 -19.76
N GLN A 181 19.10 -13.72 -18.80
CA GLN A 181 20.24 -13.46 -17.92
C GLN A 181 20.31 -14.60 -16.91
N SER A 182 21.55 -15.01 -16.61
CA SER A 182 21.86 -15.93 -15.53
C SER A 182 21.11 -15.50 -14.26
N PRO A 183 20.72 -16.46 -13.40
CA PRO A 183 20.17 -16.15 -12.09
C PRO A 183 20.99 -15.07 -11.40
N PHE A 184 20.31 -14.06 -10.86
CA PHE A 184 20.98 -12.96 -10.18
C PHE A 184 20.51 -12.90 -8.74
N ARG A 185 21.37 -12.32 -7.90
CA ARG A 185 21.14 -12.21 -6.47
C ARG A 185 20.85 -10.78 -6.10
N ILE A 186 19.85 -10.61 -5.24
CA ILE A 186 19.51 -9.33 -4.64
C ILE A 186 19.36 -9.50 -3.13
N SER A 187 19.88 -8.57 -2.34
CA SER A 187 19.77 -8.59 -0.90
C SER A 187 19.30 -7.26 -0.32
N PHE A 188 18.58 -7.33 0.80
CA PHE A 188 18.10 -6.17 1.54
C PHE A 188 18.59 -6.21 2.97
N THR A 189 19.73 -5.59 3.23
CA THR A 189 20.44 -5.71 4.51
C THR A 189 20.47 -4.37 5.24
N GLY A 190 20.36 -4.41 6.57
CA GLY A 190 20.66 -3.24 7.41
C GLY A 190 22.12 -2.84 7.25
N ALA A 191 22.40 -1.56 7.11
CA ALA A 191 23.78 -1.08 7.11
C ALA A 191 24.41 -1.37 8.49
N SER A 192 25.58 -1.99 8.55
CA SER A 192 26.34 -2.01 9.80
C SER A 192 26.91 -0.60 10.02
N SER A 193 26.49 0.07 11.09
CA SER A 193 27.25 1.24 11.55
C SER A 193 28.56 0.72 12.17
N MET A 194 29.68 1.37 11.89
CA MET A 194 30.96 1.03 12.53
C MET A 194 30.94 1.33 14.05
N ASP A 195 29.89 1.96 14.59
CA ASP A 195 29.83 2.50 15.96
C ASP A 195 28.81 1.81 16.87
N GLY A 196 28.37 0.59 16.57
CA GLY A 196 27.51 -0.19 17.47
C GLY A 196 26.09 0.36 17.69
N ALA A 197 25.73 1.47 17.03
CA ALA A 197 24.36 1.92 16.90
C ALA A 197 23.65 1.03 15.86
N HIS A 198 22.49 0.47 16.21
CA HIS A 198 21.61 -0.16 15.24
C HIS A 198 21.32 0.85 14.12
N SER A 199 21.91 0.67 12.93
CA SER A 199 21.57 1.58 11.83
C SER A 199 20.10 1.36 11.49
N SER A 200 19.36 2.45 11.42
CA SER A 200 17.97 2.45 10.96
C SER A 200 17.87 2.38 9.44
N GLU A 201 19.00 2.18 8.73
CA GLU A 201 19.09 2.31 7.29
C GLU A 201 19.27 0.93 6.64
N TYR A 202 18.23 0.46 5.96
CA TYR A 202 18.32 -0.71 5.10
C TYR A 202 18.72 -0.29 3.69
N ARG A 203 19.54 -1.09 3.02
CA ARG A 203 19.94 -0.85 1.64
C ARG A 203 19.83 -2.10 0.79
N TRP A 204 19.54 -1.87 -0.48
CA TRP A 204 19.56 -2.90 -1.49
C TRP A 204 20.97 -3.09 -2.05
N SER A 205 21.38 -4.34 -2.21
CA SER A 205 22.54 -4.74 -3.02
C SER A 205 22.07 -5.72 -4.08
N ALA A 206 22.34 -5.44 -5.35
CA ALA A 206 21.91 -6.29 -6.46
C ALA A 206 23.09 -6.56 -7.40
N SER A 207 23.25 -7.81 -7.83
CA SER A 207 24.22 -8.18 -8.87
C SER A 207 23.69 -8.00 -10.30
N GLY A 208 22.42 -7.58 -10.45
CA GLY A 208 21.71 -7.42 -11.72
C GLY A 208 20.91 -6.11 -11.80
N PRO A 209 20.12 -5.89 -12.88
CA PRO A 209 19.55 -4.58 -13.21
C PRO A 209 18.22 -4.29 -12.47
N ALA A 210 18.10 -4.74 -11.22
CA ALA A 210 16.90 -4.52 -10.43
C ALA A 210 16.71 -3.03 -10.09
N GLN A 211 15.50 -2.54 -10.30
CA GLN A 211 15.09 -1.23 -9.79
C GLN A 211 14.61 -1.39 -8.35
N THR A 212 15.16 -0.57 -7.46
CA THR A 212 14.95 -0.71 -6.02
C THR A 212 14.43 0.59 -5.40
N LYS A 213 13.63 0.44 -4.36
CA LYS A 213 13.12 1.52 -3.52
C LYS A 213 13.07 1.02 -2.08
N ASN A 214 13.22 1.92 -1.13
CA ASN A 214 13.05 1.61 0.27
C ASN A 214 12.74 2.89 1.04
N SER A 215 12.11 2.72 2.19
CA SER A 215 11.87 3.81 3.12
C SER A 215 11.75 3.24 4.52
N VAL A 216 12.12 4.07 5.49
CA VAL A 216 11.92 3.81 6.91
C VAL A 216 11.21 5.03 7.49
N SER A 217 10.04 4.82 8.09
CA SER A 217 9.44 5.83 8.95
C SER A 217 10.20 5.83 10.26
N VAL A 218 10.79 6.98 10.61
CA VAL A 218 11.31 7.21 11.96
C VAL A 218 10.10 7.18 12.90
N PRO A 219 10.13 6.42 14.02
CA PRO A 219 9.11 6.56 15.05
C PRO A 219 9.03 8.04 15.43
N GLN A 220 7.86 8.67 15.26
CA GLN A 220 7.59 9.88 16.03
C GLN A 220 7.34 9.37 17.44
N ASP A 221 8.19 9.76 18.39
CA ASP A 221 7.91 9.52 19.80
C ASP A 221 6.51 10.08 20.07
N ASP A 222 5.57 9.21 20.45
CA ASP A 222 4.26 9.62 20.92
C ASP A 222 4.48 10.37 22.24
N GLU A 223 4.46 11.70 22.20
CA GLU A 223 4.39 12.58 23.37
C GLU A 223 2.92 12.90 23.73
#